data_AF-A0A532EDM5-F1
#
_entry.id   AF-A0A532EDM5-F1
#
_cell.length_a   1.000
_cell.length_b   1.000
_cell.length_c   1.000
_cell.angle_alpha   90.00
_cell.angle_beta   90.00
_cell.angle_gamma   90.00
#
_symmetry.space_group_name_H-M   'P 1'
#
loop_
_entity.id
_entity.type
_entity.pdbx_description
1 polymer ?
#
loop_
_entity_poly.entity_id
_entity_poly.type
_entity_poly.pdbx_seq_one_letter_code
_entity_poly.pdbx_strand_id
1 'polypeptide(L)'
;MIELIKAAVAMGWPALGILVALMFYFKASISDPVANKRAVFKTFIGTIGAMLLFMAIANYKMNFFEESRLLPVSLVLITSMTFMMALYFTNISALLKIGGFMFFIAAALSGYGNWLPQVEGGFPPIEEKKDFSNMPQTELADEGEKIIFGGVGQNKVQGAIGKGQCPLCHAFHKGMLGERAPNLDGLPERAGTQIEDPRYHKGNAAARDSDQKEAFPGSGTAENGQEYIAESHACPSCFVVAGYGVKGTNDKVSPMPSIHKPPISLSLPELAAVGLARCRLSISRRSLCLCLSWPR
;
A
#
# COMPACT_ATOMS: atom_id res chain seq x y z
N MET A 1 -6.67 30.75 -7.95
CA MET A 1 -6.61 31.83 -6.93
C MET A 1 -7.92 32.60 -6.80
N ILE A 2 -8.41 33.28 -7.85
CA ILE A 2 -9.65 34.08 -7.77
C ILE A 2 -10.87 33.24 -7.38
N GLU A 3 -11.06 32.08 -8.00
CA GLU A 3 -12.17 31.17 -7.69
C GLU A 3 -12.10 30.61 -6.26
N LEU A 4 -10.88 30.32 -5.78
CA LEU A 4 -10.67 29.88 -4.40
C LEU A 4 -11.09 30.97 -3.39
N ILE A 5 -10.73 32.23 -3.67
CA ILE A 5 -11.10 33.37 -2.82
C ILE A 5 -12.62 33.56 -2.82
N LYS A 6 -13.28 33.49 -3.99
CA LYS A 6 -14.75 33.58 -4.07
C LYS A 6 -15.42 32.47 -3.27
N ALA A 7 -14.96 31.22 -3.40
CA ALA A 7 -15.50 30.09 -2.65
C ALA A 7 -15.30 30.24 -1.14
N ALA A 8 -14.12 30.70 -0.71
CA ALA A 8 -13.81 30.97 0.69
C ALA A 8 -14.69 32.08 1.28
N VAL A 9 -14.87 33.19 0.55
CA VAL A 9 -15.76 34.30 0.97
C VAL A 9 -17.21 33.84 1.01
N ALA A 10 -17.69 33.15 -0.02
CA ALA A 10 -19.08 32.66 -0.07
C ALA A 10 -19.42 31.73 1.11
N MET A 11 -18.45 30.94 1.59
CA MET A 11 -18.62 30.08 2.76
C MET A 11 -18.45 30.84 4.08
N GLY A 12 -17.48 31.73 4.16
CA GLY A 12 -17.03 32.39 5.38
C GLY A 12 -17.66 33.74 5.69
N TRP A 13 -18.50 34.29 4.79
CA TRP A 13 -18.99 35.66 4.90
C TRP A 13 -19.67 36.00 6.25
N PRO A 14 -20.46 35.11 6.91
CA PRO A 14 -21.07 35.47 8.18
C PRO A 14 -20.03 35.67 9.27
N ALA A 15 -19.02 34.80 9.33
CA ALA A 15 -17.94 34.89 10.31
C ALA A 15 -17.04 36.11 10.05
N LEU A 16 -16.70 36.38 8.78
CA LEU A 16 -15.93 37.56 8.40
C LEU A 16 -16.69 38.86 8.72
N GLY A 17 -18.01 38.89 8.48
CA GLY A 17 -18.87 40.01 8.83
C GLY A 17 -18.90 40.30 10.34
N ILE A 18 -18.98 39.25 11.17
CA ILE A 18 -18.92 39.39 12.64
C ILE A 18 -17.56 39.94 13.08
N LEU A 19 -16.45 39.45 12.51
CA LEU A 19 -15.10 39.94 12.86
C LEU A 19 -14.89 41.41 12.48
N VAL A 20 -15.43 41.83 11.33
CA VAL A 20 -15.41 43.25 10.91
C VAL A 20 -16.26 44.10 11.85
N ALA A 21 -17.46 43.65 12.22
CA ALA A 21 -18.31 44.34 13.20
C ALA A 21 -17.63 44.47 14.57
N LEU A 22 -16.96 43.40 15.03
CA LEU A 22 -16.19 43.38 16.27
C LEU A 22 -15.02 44.36 16.23
N MET A 23 -14.36 44.51 15.08
CA MET A 23 -13.28 45.47 14.88
C MET A 23 -13.79 46.91 15.04
N PHE A 24 -14.93 47.25 14.43
CA PHE A 24 -15.56 48.57 14.62
C PHE A 24 -16.04 48.79 16.05
N TYR A 25 -16.59 47.75 16.68
CA TYR A 25 -16.97 47.80 18.09
C TYR A 25 -15.78 48.14 18.98
N PHE A 26 -14.65 47.44 18.88
CA PHE A 26 -13.45 47.76 19.67
C PHE A 26 -12.89 49.13 19.36
N LYS A 27 -12.97 49.57 18.09
CA LYS A 27 -12.52 50.91 17.70
C LYS A 27 -13.32 52.00 18.41
N ALA A 28 -14.62 51.82 18.60
CA ALA A 28 -15.52 52.78 19.22
C ALA A 28 -15.65 52.66 20.75
N SER A 29 -15.52 51.45 21.31
CA SER A 29 -15.80 51.19 22.73
C SER A 29 -14.61 51.34 23.66
N ILE A 30 -13.38 51.20 23.16
CA ILE A 30 -12.17 51.25 24.00
C ILE A 30 -11.59 52.66 23.98
N SER A 31 -11.68 53.36 25.12
CA SER A 31 -11.18 54.74 25.29
C SER A 31 -9.67 54.84 25.41
N ASP A 32 -8.99 53.82 25.99
CA ASP A 32 -7.53 53.81 26.07
C ASP A 32 -6.91 53.61 24.67
N PRO A 33 -6.13 54.58 24.15
CA PRO A 33 -5.58 54.51 22.80
C PRO A 33 -4.64 53.33 22.58
N VAL A 34 -3.94 52.85 23.61
CA VAL A 34 -3.00 51.73 23.48
C VAL A 34 -3.76 50.40 23.42
N ALA A 35 -4.70 50.18 24.36
CA ALA A 35 -5.57 49.01 24.32
C ALA A 35 -6.43 48.95 23.05
N ASN A 36 -6.95 50.08 22.58
CA ASN A 36 -7.74 50.19 21.36
C ASN A 36 -6.95 49.70 20.14
N LYS A 37 -5.74 50.26 19.93
CA LYS A 37 -4.86 49.85 18.83
C LYS A 37 -4.53 48.37 18.87
N ARG A 38 -4.23 47.84 20.07
CA ARG A 38 -3.92 46.41 20.25
C ARG A 38 -5.12 45.52 19.94
N ALA A 39 -6.33 45.89 20.38
CA ALA A 39 -7.54 45.12 20.14
C ALA A 39 -7.93 45.12 18.65
N VAL A 40 -7.94 46.29 18.01
CA VAL A 40 -8.22 46.43 16.57
C VAL A 40 -7.22 45.62 15.74
N PHE A 41 -5.92 45.72 16.07
CA PHE A 41 -4.89 44.97 15.37
C PHE A 41 -5.05 43.45 15.55
N LYS A 42 -5.33 42.97 16.77
CA LYS A 42 -5.59 41.54 17.00
C LYS A 42 -6.81 41.03 16.23
N THR A 43 -7.88 41.80 16.15
CA THR A 43 -9.07 41.44 15.35
C THR A 43 -8.76 41.43 13.86
N PHE A 44 -7.92 42.35 13.38
CA PHE A 44 -7.45 42.34 11.99
C PHE A 44 -6.64 41.08 11.66
N ILE A 45 -5.65 40.72 12.49
CA ILE A 45 -4.90 39.47 12.32
C ILE A 45 -5.84 38.25 12.42
N GLY A 46 -6.81 38.26 13.33
CA GLY A 46 -7.85 37.22 13.44
C GLY A 46 -8.70 37.09 12.16
N THR A 47 -9.01 38.21 11.50
CA THR A 47 -9.75 38.22 10.23
C THR A 47 -8.93 37.60 9.11
N ILE A 48 -7.63 37.90 9.03
CA ILE A 48 -6.71 37.23 8.08
C ILE A 48 -6.64 35.73 8.39
N GLY A 49 -6.55 35.35 9.66
CA GLY A 49 -6.53 33.95 10.08
C GLY A 49 -7.79 33.20 9.66
N ALA A 50 -8.96 33.78 9.89
CA ALA A 50 -10.24 33.22 9.45
C ALA A 50 -10.31 33.08 7.92
N MET A 51 -9.82 34.07 7.18
CA MET A 51 -9.75 34.00 5.72
C MET A 51 -8.87 32.84 5.23
N LEU A 52 -7.68 32.66 5.83
CA LEU A 52 -6.79 31.53 5.51
C LEU A 52 -7.46 30.18 5.82
N LEU A 53 -8.22 30.08 6.92
CA LEU A 53 -8.97 28.88 7.25
C LEU A 53 -10.04 28.56 6.20
N PHE A 54 -10.85 29.55 5.81
CA PHE A 54 -11.87 29.34 4.78
C PHE A 54 -11.26 29.03 3.42
N MET A 55 -10.11 29.61 3.08
CA MET A 55 -9.35 29.23 1.89
C MET A 55 -8.86 27.79 1.96
N ALA A 56 -8.39 27.32 3.13
CA ALA A 56 -7.98 25.93 3.30
C ALA A 56 -9.16 24.96 3.11
N ILE A 57 -10.32 25.27 3.68
CA ILE A 57 -11.55 24.46 3.54
C ILE A 57 -12.07 24.48 2.11
N ALA A 58 -12.10 25.65 1.46
CA ALA A 58 -12.53 25.78 0.07
C ALA A 58 -11.59 25.01 -0.87
N ASN A 59 -10.27 25.11 -0.67
CA ASN A 59 -9.29 24.36 -1.45
C ASN A 59 -9.48 22.85 -1.25
N TYR A 60 -9.74 22.42 -0.01
CA TYR A 60 -10.02 21.01 0.27
C TYR A 60 -11.27 20.55 -0.47
N LYS A 61 -12.40 21.27 -0.34
CA LYS A 61 -13.66 20.93 -1.00
C LYS A 61 -13.54 20.84 -2.52
N MET A 62 -12.83 21.78 -3.14
CA MET A 62 -12.69 21.84 -4.60
C MET A 62 -11.80 20.72 -5.14
N ASN A 63 -10.79 20.29 -4.38
CA ASN A 63 -9.74 19.39 -4.86
C ASN A 63 -9.79 17.99 -4.24
N PHE A 64 -10.79 17.67 -3.41
CA PHE A 64 -10.86 16.39 -2.71
C PHE A 64 -11.15 15.20 -3.64
N PHE A 65 -12.00 15.42 -4.65
CA PHE A 65 -12.42 14.38 -5.59
C PHE A 65 -11.69 14.47 -6.95
N GLU A 66 -10.83 15.47 -7.11
CA GLU A 66 -10.04 15.67 -8.32
C GLU A 66 -8.59 15.29 -8.02
N GLU A 67 -7.91 14.57 -8.92
CA GLU A 67 -6.48 14.19 -8.81
C GLU A 67 -5.51 15.38 -8.98
N SER A 68 -5.93 16.57 -8.54
CA SER A 68 -5.20 17.83 -8.71
C SER A 68 -3.88 17.88 -7.92
N ARG A 69 -3.67 16.99 -6.95
CA ARG A 69 -2.53 16.99 -6.01
C ARG A 69 -2.38 18.28 -5.19
N LEU A 70 -3.43 19.12 -5.15
CA LEU A 70 -3.43 20.43 -4.48
C LEU A 70 -3.89 20.39 -3.02
N LEU A 71 -4.22 19.21 -2.48
CA LEU A 71 -4.58 19.05 -1.06
C LEU A 71 -3.50 19.52 -0.06
N PRO A 72 -2.19 19.36 -0.31
CA PRO A 72 -1.15 19.90 0.57
C PRO A 72 -1.23 21.42 0.76
N VAL A 73 -1.79 22.16 -0.20
CA VAL A 73 -1.96 23.62 -0.11
C VAL A 73 -2.86 23.99 1.08
N SER A 74 -3.92 23.21 1.34
CA SER A 74 -4.79 23.43 2.51
C SER A 74 -4.01 23.27 3.83
N LEU A 75 -3.12 22.28 3.91
CA LEU A 75 -2.30 22.04 5.10
C LEU A 75 -1.29 23.17 5.32
N VAL A 76 -0.71 23.70 4.24
CA VAL A 76 0.19 24.87 4.30
C VAL A 76 -0.57 26.10 4.78
N LEU A 77 -1.78 26.36 4.27
CA LEU A 77 -2.61 27.50 4.69
C LEU A 77 -2.96 27.43 6.19
N ILE A 78 -3.32 26.25 6.71
CA ILE A 78 -3.57 26.03 8.14
C ILE A 78 -2.29 26.21 8.97
N THR A 79 -1.16 25.73 8.46
CA THR A 79 0.16 25.92 9.10
C THR A 79 0.50 27.40 9.20
N SER A 80 0.39 28.16 8.11
CA SER A 80 0.64 29.61 8.12
C SER A 80 -0.30 30.35 9.07
N MET A 81 -1.59 29.99 9.07
CA MET A 81 -2.59 30.56 9.98
C MET A 81 -2.20 30.32 11.45
N THR A 82 -1.91 29.08 11.83
CA THR A 82 -1.62 28.70 13.23
C THR A 82 -0.35 29.38 13.76
N PHE A 83 0.73 29.44 12.97
CA PHE A 83 1.95 30.15 13.37
C PHE A 83 1.75 31.66 13.45
N MET A 84 1.05 32.27 12.47
CA MET A 84 0.69 33.69 12.54
C MET A 84 -0.13 33.99 13.80
N MET A 85 -1.16 33.19 14.08
CA MET A 85 -1.99 33.36 15.27
C MET A 85 -1.19 33.18 16.57
N ALA A 86 -0.25 32.24 16.60
CA ALA A 86 0.58 31.98 17.76
C ALA A 86 1.48 33.16 18.17
N LEU A 87 1.85 34.03 17.21
CA LEU A 87 2.66 35.23 17.50
C LEU A 87 1.85 36.30 18.23
N TYR A 88 0.56 36.43 17.92
CA TYR A 88 -0.29 37.53 18.44
C TYR A 88 -1.22 37.13 19.58
N PHE A 89 -1.52 35.83 19.72
CA PHE A 89 -2.40 35.27 20.75
C PHE A 89 -1.61 34.42 21.76
N THR A 90 -0.86 35.11 22.63
CA THR A 90 0.08 34.50 23.60
C THR A 90 -0.56 33.46 24.53
N ASN A 91 -1.81 33.68 24.95
CA ASN A 91 -2.51 32.79 25.89
C ASN A 91 -2.76 31.38 25.33
N ILE A 92 -2.85 31.26 24.00
CA ILE A 92 -3.07 29.98 23.30
C ILE A 92 -1.89 29.65 22.37
N SER A 93 -0.77 30.37 22.49
CA SER A 93 0.37 30.27 21.59
C SER A 93 0.99 28.87 21.60
N ALA A 94 1.08 28.24 22.77
CA ALA A 94 1.58 26.87 22.88
C ALA A 94 0.72 25.88 22.07
N LEU A 95 -0.60 25.94 22.22
CA LEU A 95 -1.55 25.10 21.48
C LEU A 95 -1.42 25.30 19.97
N LEU A 96 -1.36 26.57 19.53
CA LEU A 96 -1.26 26.92 18.12
C LEU A 96 0.08 26.50 17.50
N LYS A 97 1.20 26.60 18.23
CA LYS A 97 2.52 26.15 17.77
C LYS A 97 2.57 24.62 17.63
N ILE A 98 2.03 23.89 18.60
CA ILE A 98 1.99 22.42 18.57
C ILE A 98 1.11 21.97 17.40
N GLY A 99 -0.12 22.50 17.29
CA GLY A 99 -1.01 22.18 16.17
C GLY A 99 -0.41 22.58 14.82
N GLY A 100 0.18 23.77 14.72
CA GLY A 100 0.84 24.24 13.51
C GLY A 100 2.01 23.36 13.08
N PHE A 101 2.81 22.86 14.03
CA PHE A 101 3.87 21.91 13.73
C PHE A 101 3.32 20.57 13.22
N MET A 102 2.21 20.07 13.77
CA MET A 102 1.56 18.86 13.26
C MET A 102 1.11 19.03 11.81
N PHE A 103 0.45 20.14 11.47
CA PHE A 103 0.04 20.44 10.10
C PHE A 103 1.23 20.67 9.17
N PHE A 104 2.32 21.25 9.66
CA PHE A 104 3.55 21.42 8.90
C PHE A 104 4.16 20.08 8.50
N ILE A 105 4.30 19.14 9.44
CA ILE A 105 4.80 17.79 9.15
C ILE A 105 3.86 17.06 8.19
N ALA A 106 2.54 17.16 8.39
CA ALA A 106 1.57 16.58 7.47
C ALA A 106 1.68 17.17 6.05
N ALA A 107 1.87 18.48 5.92
CA ALA A 107 2.07 19.15 4.64
C ALA A 107 3.36 18.68 3.96
N ALA A 108 4.46 18.53 4.72
CA ALA A 108 5.74 18.06 4.21
C ALA A 108 5.66 16.61 3.72
N LEU A 109 5.08 15.71 4.52
CA LEU A 109 4.91 14.30 4.15
C LEU A 109 3.95 14.12 2.97
N SER A 110 2.84 14.86 2.96
CA SER A 110 1.87 14.81 1.85
C SER A 110 2.46 15.41 0.57
N GLY A 111 3.21 16.50 0.67
CA GLY A 111 3.93 17.08 -0.46
C GLY A 111 5.01 16.14 -1.01
N TYR A 112 5.78 15.49 -0.13
CA TYR A 112 6.76 14.48 -0.52
C TYR A 112 6.10 13.25 -1.16
N GLY A 113 5.00 12.77 -0.59
CA GLY A 113 4.18 11.70 -1.18
C GLY A 113 3.73 12.07 -2.60
N ASN A 114 3.19 13.27 -2.79
CA ASN A 114 2.74 13.73 -4.11
C ASN A 114 3.89 13.94 -5.12
N TRP A 115 5.12 14.18 -4.65
CA TRP A 115 6.32 14.25 -5.48
C TRP A 115 6.68 12.87 -6.01
N LEU A 116 6.66 11.84 -5.14
CA LEU A 116 7.04 10.50 -5.54
C LEU A 116 6.15 9.97 -6.70
N PRO A 117 6.73 9.21 -7.65
CA PRO A 117 5.95 8.54 -8.68
C PRO A 117 4.88 7.68 -8.04
N GLN A 118 3.62 8.10 -8.17
CA GLN A 118 2.49 7.33 -7.71
C GLN A 118 2.31 6.19 -8.70
N VAL A 119 2.55 4.96 -8.24
CA VAL A 119 2.02 3.79 -8.94
C VAL A 119 0.54 3.81 -8.62
N GLU A 120 -0.26 4.34 -9.54
CA GLU A 120 -1.70 4.13 -9.50
C GLU A 120 -1.89 2.62 -9.45
N GLY A 121 -2.35 2.13 -8.30
CA GLY A 121 -2.96 0.81 -8.23
C GLY A 121 -4.22 0.94 -9.08
N GLY A 122 -4.07 0.80 -10.39
CA GLY A 122 -5.19 0.79 -11.31
C GLY A 122 -6.23 -0.13 -10.73
N PHE A 123 -7.50 0.32 -10.74
CA PHE A 123 -8.61 -0.57 -10.42
C PHE A 123 -8.34 -1.90 -11.09
N PRO A 124 -8.32 -3.03 -10.35
CA PRO A 124 -7.97 -4.30 -10.94
C PRO A 124 -8.84 -4.44 -12.20
N PRO A 125 -8.24 -4.60 -13.39
CA PRO A 125 -9.00 -4.74 -14.61
C PRO A 125 -10.05 -5.81 -14.35
N ILE A 126 -11.29 -5.56 -14.76
CA ILE A 126 -12.43 -6.45 -14.51
C ILE A 126 -11.96 -7.87 -14.82
N GLU A 127 -11.84 -8.70 -13.78
CA GLU A 127 -11.31 -10.05 -13.92
C GLU A 127 -12.32 -10.83 -14.75
N GLU A 128 -12.05 -10.98 -16.04
CA GLU A 128 -12.71 -11.97 -16.85
C GLU A 128 -12.41 -13.32 -16.21
N LYS A 129 -13.45 -13.98 -15.67
CA LYS A 129 -13.34 -15.33 -15.12
C LYS A 129 -12.98 -16.28 -16.26
N LYS A 130 -11.68 -16.44 -16.51
CA LYS A 130 -11.17 -17.43 -17.45
C LYS A 130 -11.27 -18.81 -16.83
N ASP A 131 -11.63 -19.78 -17.66
CA ASP A 131 -11.58 -21.19 -17.26
C ASP A 131 -10.15 -21.71 -17.41
N PHE A 132 -9.39 -21.61 -16.33
CA PHE A 132 -8.03 -22.13 -16.24
C PHE A 132 -7.97 -23.66 -16.32
N SER A 133 -9.06 -24.38 -16.01
CA SER A 133 -9.05 -25.85 -15.95
C SER A 133 -8.91 -26.50 -17.34
N ASN A 134 -9.35 -25.79 -18.39
CA ASN A 134 -9.38 -26.30 -19.76
C ASN A 134 -8.37 -25.64 -20.71
N MET A 135 -7.47 -24.82 -20.15
CA MET A 135 -6.52 -24.04 -20.93
C MET A 135 -5.24 -24.85 -21.24
N PRO A 136 -4.63 -24.71 -22.43
CA PRO A 136 -3.36 -25.35 -22.74
C PRO A 136 -2.24 -24.83 -21.82
N GLN A 137 -1.31 -25.72 -21.48
CA GLN A 137 -0.23 -25.47 -20.50
C GLN A 137 0.62 -24.22 -20.79
N THR A 138 0.84 -23.90 -22.07
CA THR A 138 1.57 -22.69 -22.48
C THR A 138 0.80 -21.41 -22.17
N GLU A 139 -0.52 -21.43 -22.40
CA GLU A 139 -1.40 -20.30 -22.13
C GLU A 139 -1.61 -20.15 -20.62
N LEU A 140 -1.68 -21.26 -19.86
CA LEU A 140 -1.66 -21.23 -18.40
C LEU A 140 -0.40 -20.57 -17.83
N ALA A 141 0.76 -20.85 -18.42
CA ALA A 141 2.00 -20.19 -18.03
C ALA A 141 2.01 -18.69 -18.40
N ASP A 142 1.41 -18.29 -19.52
CA ASP A 142 1.24 -16.88 -19.88
C ASP A 142 0.31 -16.16 -18.90
N GLU A 143 -0.81 -16.77 -18.52
CA GLU A 143 -1.73 -16.21 -17.52
C GLU A 143 -1.08 -16.13 -16.14
N GLY A 144 -0.28 -17.13 -15.75
CA GLY A 144 0.52 -17.05 -14.52
C GLY A 144 1.52 -15.90 -14.52
N GLU A 145 2.16 -15.61 -15.66
CA GLU A 145 3.05 -14.45 -15.80
C GLU A 145 2.27 -13.14 -15.62
N LYS A 146 1.05 -13.04 -16.17
CA LYS A 146 0.16 -11.90 -15.96
C LYS A 146 -0.24 -11.75 -14.49
N ILE A 147 -0.52 -12.85 -13.78
CA ILE A 147 -0.84 -12.82 -12.36
C ILE A 147 0.37 -12.31 -11.54
N ILE A 148 1.59 -12.68 -11.90
CA ILE A 148 2.80 -12.27 -11.18
C ILE A 148 3.17 -10.81 -11.49
N PHE A 149 3.26 -10.44 -12.77
CA PHE A 149 3.85 -9.17 -13.23
C PHE A 149 2.86 -8.19 -13.88
N GLY A 150 1.59 -8.55 -14.02
CA GLY A 150 0.57 -7.70 -14.65
C GLY A 150 0.53 -7.80 -16.19
N GLY A 151 1.42 -8.58 -16.80
CA GLY A 151 1.47 -8.80 -18.24
C GLY A 151 2.50 -9.87 -18.64
N VAL A 152 2.34 -10.47 -19.82
CA VAL A 152 3.35 -11.37 -20.40
C VAL A 152 4.56 -10.56 -20.85
N GLY A 153 5.77 -10.99 -20.51
CA GLY A 153 7.02 -10.29 -20.79
C GLY A 153 7.32 -9.10 -19.88
N GLN A 154 6.43 -8.79 -18.92
CA GLN A 154 6.63 -7.71 -17.95
C GLN A 154 7.62 -8.08 -16.84
N ASN A 155 8.08 -9.34 -16.79
CA ASN A 155 9.11 -9.80 -15.86
C ASN A 155 10.45 -9.01 -15.97
N LYS A 156 10.71 -8.36 -17.10
CA LYS A 156 11.88 -7.50 -17.33
C LYS A 156 11.69 -6.05 -16.88
N VAL A 157 10.45 -5.64 -16.62
CA VAL A 157 10.12 -4.28 -16.22
C VAL A 157 10.20 -4.18 -14.70
N GLN A 158 11.06 -3.30 -14.21
CA GLN A 158 11.23 -3.08 -12.78
C GLN A 158 9.95 -2.45 -12.19
N GLY A 159 9.40 -3.08 -11.16
CA GLY A 159 8.17 -2.62 -10.50
C GLY A 159 6.87 -3.11 -11.14
N ALA A 160 6.94 -3.97 -12.17
CA ALA A 160 5.76 -4.61 -12.72
C ALA A 160 5.14 -5.58 -11.71
N ILE A 161 3.87 -5.36 -11.36
CA ILE A 161 3.15 -6.09 -10.31
C ILE A 161 1.78 -6.48 -10.86
N GLY A 162 1.48 -7.78 -10.82
CA GLY A 162 0.16 -8.32 -11.13
C GLY A 162 -0.70 -8.56 -9.89
N LYS A 163 -1.89 -9.15 -10.10
CA LYS A 163 -2.85 -9.52 -9.05
C LYS A 163 -2.22 -10.31 -7.91
N GLY A 164 -1.29 -11.22 -8.22
CA GLY A 164 -0.62 -12.07 -7.24
C GLY A 164 0.38 -11.35 -6.35
N GLN A 165 0.73 -10.09 -6.66
CA GLN A 165 1.60 -9.22 -5.85
C GLN A 165 2.96 -9.81 -5.48
N CYS A 166 3.38 -10.89 -6.13
CA CYS A 166 4.58 -11.65 -5.78
C CYS A 166 5.88 -10.80 -5.83
N PRO A 167 6.05 -9.87 -6.80
CA PRO A 167 7.21 -8.98 -6.86
C PRO A 167 7.34 -8.00 -5.69
N LEU A 168 6.30 -7.81 -4.87
CA LEU A 168 6.41 -7.00 -3.65
C LEU A 168 7.25 -7.68 -2.55
N CYS A 169 7.32 -9.00 -2.58
CA CYS A 169 8.03 -9.78 -1.56
C CYS A 169 9.29 -10.46 -2.11
N HIS A 170 9.25 -10.87 -3.37
CA HIS A 170 10.23 -11.76 -3.97
C HIS A 170 11.02 -11.11 -5.10
N ALA A 171 12.30 -11.47 -5.19
CA ALA A 171 13.10 -11.28 -6.39
C ALA A 171 12.93 -12.48 -7.34
N PHE A 172 13.08 -12.24 -8.64
CA PHE A 172 12.87 -13.27 -9.69
C PHE A 172 14.07 -13.51 -10.61
N HIS A 173 15.10 -12.67 -10.54
CA HIS A 173 16.28 -12.75 -11.41
C HIS A 173 17.51 -13.15 -10.61
N LYS A 174 18.39 -13.92 -11.25
CA LYS A 174 19.66 -14.35 -10.65
C LYS A 174 20.47 -13.17 -10.12
N GLY A 175 20.95 -13.28 -8.88
CA GLY A 175 21.78 -12.26 -8.24
C GLY A 175 21.01 -11.10 -7.58
N MET A 176 19.68 -11.02 -7.75
CA MET A 176 18.87 -10.07 -6.98
C MET A 176 18.56 -10.64 -5.59
N LEU A 177 18.69 -9.81 -4.56
CA LEU A 177 18.24 -10.15 -3.22
C LEU A 177 16.77 -9.68 -3.08
N GLY A 178 15.89 -10.56 -2.62
CA GLY A 178 14.55 -10.16 -2.24
C GLY A 178 14.61 -9.43 -0.89
N GLU A 179 13.93 -8.30 -0.76
CA GLU A 179 13.97 -7.50 0.47
C GLU A 179 13.18 -8.13 1.62
N ARG A 180 12.09 -8.85 1.30
CA ARG A 180 11.18 -9.43 2.29
C ARG A 180 11.18 -10.96 2.30
N ALA A 181 11.44 -11.58 1.16
CA ALA A 181 11.38 -13.02 1.00
C ALA A 181 12.44 -13.54 0.01
N PRO A 182 12.71 -14.87 -0.02
CA PRO A 182 13.80 -15.43 -0.81
C PRO A 182 13.67 -15.18 -2.31
N ASN A 183 14.80 -15.15 -3.02
CA ASN A 183 14.79 -15.11 -4.48
C ASN A 183 14.16 -16.40 -5.04
N LEU A 184 13.35 -16.23 -6.08
CA LEU A 184 12.55 -17.25 -6.72
C LEU A 184 13.15 -17.83 -8.00
N ASP A 185 14.26 -17.30 -8.49
CA ASP A 185 15.13 -17.87 -9.54
C ASP A 185 15.59 -19.28 -9.14
N GLY A 186 15.50 -20.28 -10.01
CA GLY A 186 15.95 -21.66 -9.71
C GLY A 186 15.08 -22.45 -8.73
N LEU A 187 13.80 -22.05 -8.54
CA LEU A 187 12.94 -22.72 -7.56
C LEU A 187 12.51 -24.14 -7.95
N PRO A 188 12.09 -24.47 -9.17
CA PRO A 188 11.73 -25.84 -9.53
C PRO A 188 12.80 -26.86 -9.12
N GLU A 189 14.07 -26.51 -9.30
CA GLU A 189 15.21 -27.31 -8.89
C GLU A 189 15.32 -27.36 -7.35
N ARG A 190 15.23 -26.22 -6.65
CA ARG A 190 15.25 -26.18 -5.18
C ARG A 190 14.10 -26.97 -4.56
N ALA A 191 12.91 -26.90 -5.13
CA ALA A 191 11.73 -27.62 -4.65
C ALA A 191 11.95 -29.13 -4.67
N GLY A 192 12.60 -29.63 -5.74
CA GLY A 192 13.03 -31.03 -5.82
C GLY A 192 14.04 -31.43 -4.74
N THR A 193 14.83 -30.50 -4.21
CA THR A 193 15.69 -30.77 -3.05
C THR A 193 14.94 -30.65 -1.72
N GLN A 194 14.10 -29.63 -1.55
CA GLN A 194 13.42 -29.36 -0.27
C GLN A 194 12.41 -30.44 0.11
N ILE A 195 11.77 -31.06 -0.89
CA ILE A 195 10.84 -32.16 -0.65
C ILE A 195 11.52 -33.39 -0.03
N GLU A 196 12.84 -33.56 -0.23
CA GLU A 196 13.64 -34.63 0.38
C GLU A 196 14.08 -34.32 1.81
N ASP A 197 13.78 -33.12 2.35
CA ASP A 197 14.09 -32.79 3.75
C ASP A 197 13.35 -33.79 4.66
N PRO A 198 14.05 -34.49 5.59
CA PRO A 198 13.42 -35.42 6.51
C PRO A 198 12.26 -34.84 7.32
N ARG A 199 12.27 -33.51 7.57
CA ARG A 199 11.22 -32.79 8.30
C ARG A 199 9.96 -32.54 7.47
N TYR A 200 10.01 -32.76 6.15
CA TYR A 200 8.84 -32.60 5.28
C TYR A 200 7.83 -33.75 5.46
N HIS A 201 8.32 -34.93 5.84
CA HIS A 201 7.51 -36.15 6.02
C HIS A 201 6.58 -36.45 4.82
N LYS A 202 7.18 -36.78 3.67
CA LYS A 202 6.44 -37.25 2.48
C LYS A 202 5.45 -38.36 2.84
N GLY A 203 4.26 -38.34 2.26
CA GLY A 203 3.17 -39.26 2.60
C GLY A 203 2.49 -39.04 3.96
N ASN A 204 3.04 -38.20 4.86
CA ASN A 204 2.58 -38.12 6.24
C ASN A 204 2.59 -36.68 6.81
N ALA A 205 1.59 -35.89 6.41
CA ALA A 205 1.40 -34.52 6.90
C ALA A 205 1.29 -34.41 8.43
N ALA A 206 0.71 -35.40 9.09
CA ALA A 206 0.53 -35.41 10.55
C ALA A 206 1.85 -35.48 11.33
N ALA A 207 2.91 -36.05 10.73
CA ALA A 207 4.22 -36.16 11.35
C ALA A 207 5.07 -34.88 11.28
N ARG A 208 4.67 -33.90 10.47
CA ARG A 208 5.39 -32.62 10.33
C ARG A 208 5.46 -31.88 11.65
N ASP A 209 6.57 -31.20 11.93
CA ASP A 209 6.68 -30.34 13.12
C ASP A 209 6.30 -28.89 12.81
N SER A 210 5.17 -28.67 12.14
CA SER A 210 4.63 -27.35 11.84
C SER A 210 3.34 -27.07 12.62
N ASP A 211 2.99 -25.80 12.81
CA ASP A 211 1.75 -25.45 13.52
C ASP A 211 0.49 -25.79 12.70
N GLN A 212 0.62 -25.74 11.36
CA GLN A 212 -0.40 -26.19 10.43
C GLN A 212 0.10 -27.44 9.71
N LYS A 213 -0.63 -28.56 9.74
CA LYS A 213 -0.19 -29.82 9.11
C LYS A 213 -0.62 -29.93 7.65
N GLU A 214 -1.82 -29.46 7.36
CA GLU A 214 -2.50 -29.59 6.07
C GLU A 214 -3.20 -28.27 5.67
N ALA A 215 -3.38 -28.04 4.37
CA ALA A 215 -4.11 -26.89 3.84
C ALA A 215 -5.62 -27.02 4.08
N PHE A 216 -6.13 -28.22 3.86
CA PHE A 216 -7.50 -28.69 4.11
C PHE A 216 -7.48 -30.18 4.49
N PRO A 217 -8.54 -30.72 5.12
CA PRO A 217 -8.60 -32.13 5.50
C PRO A 217 -8.34 -33.08 4.33
N GLY A 218 -7.30 -33.92 4.45
CA GLY A 218 -6.89 -34.87 3.42
C GLY A 218 -5.94 -34.28 2.36
N SER A 219 -5.51 -33.03 2.53
CA SER A 219 -4.38 -32.47 1.78
C SER A 219 -3.06 -32.81 2.48
N GLY A 220 -2.02 -33.03 1.70
CA GLY A 220 -0.70 -33.30 2.23
C GLY A 220 -0.22 -34.67 1.85
N THR A 221 0.40 -34.74 0.67
CA THR A 221 1.85 -34.74 0.63
C THR A 221 2.29 -34.66 -0.81
N ALA A 222 3.02 -33.60 -1.15
CA ALA A 222 3.71 -33.58 -2.42
C ALA A 222 4.62 -34.80 -2.55
N GLU A 223 4.62 -35.41 -3.72
CA GLU A 223 5.52 -36.49 -4.10
C GLU A 223 6.65 -35.98 -5.00
N ASN A 224 6.48 -34.81 -5.60
CA ASN A 224 7.45 -34.15 -6.46
C ASN A 224 7.58 -32.65 -6.19
N GLY A 225 8.63 -32.04 -6.74
CA GLY A 225 8.90 -30.61 -6.55
C GLY A 225 7.77 -29.68 -7.01
N GLN A 226 6.97 -30.05 -8.01
CA GLN A 226 5.85 -29.22 -8.47
C GLN A 226 4.71 -29.19 -7.47
N GLU A 227 4.32 -30.36 -6.98
CA GLU A 227 3.32 -30.47 -5.92
C GLU A 227 3.79 -29.77 -4.65
N TYR A 228 5.09 -29.82 -4.34
CA TYR A 228 5.66 -29.12 -3.19
C TYR A 228 5.46 -27.60 -3.32
N ILE A 229 5.65 -27.06 -4.53
CA ILE A 229 5.43 -25.65 -4.82
C ILE A 229 3.94 -25.32 -4.67
N ALA A 230 3.05 -26.13 -5.22
CA ALA A 230 1.61 -25.93 -5.11
C ALA A 230 1.14 -25.98 -3.64
N GLU A 231 1.61 -26.96 -2.87
CA GLU A 231 1.33 -27.11 -1.45
C GLU A 231 1.86 -25.91 -0.65
N SER A 232 3.07 -25.43 -0.95
CA SER A 232 3.66 -24.26 -0.30
C SER A 232 2.87 -22.97 -0.54
N HIS A 233 2.24 -22.81 -1.72
CA HIS A 233 1.38 -21.65 -1.99
C HIS A 233 0.02 -21.78 -1.30
N ALA A 234 -0.54 -22.99 -1.22
CA ALA A 234 -1.81 -23.24 -0.54
C ALA A 234 -1.67 -23.14 0.99
N CYS A 235 -0.57 -23.65 1.54
CA CYS A 235 -0.30 -23.72 2.97
C CYS A 235 1.18 -23.43 3.26
N PRO A 236 1.57 -22.15 3.32
CA PRO A 236 2.96 -21.78 3.57
C PRO A 236 3.50 -22.28 4.91
N SER A 237 2.64 -22.44 5.92
CA SER A 237 3.00 -22.97 7.24
C SER A 237 2.96 -24.49 7.31
N CYS A 238 2.55 -25.21 6.25
CA CYS A 238 2.54 -26.68 6.25
C CYS A 238 3.96 -27.26 6.33
N PHE A 239 4.92 -26.57 5.74
CA PHE A 239 6.32 -26.86 5.87
C PHE A 239 7.11 -25.57 5.68
N VAL A 240 7.99 -25.26 6.63
CA VAL A 240 8.87 -24.09 6.56
C VAL A 240 10.31 -24.57 6.50
N VAL A 241 11.02 -24.11 5.48
CA VAL A 241 12.45 -24.38 5.34
C VAL A 241 13.20 -23.77 6.53
N ALA A 242 14.25 -24.45 7.00
CA ALA A 242 15.02 -23.99 8.16
C ALA A 242 15.53 -22.57 7.97
N GLY A 243 15.37 -21.72 8.99
CA GLY A 243 15.81 -20.33 9.00
C GLY A 243 14.86 -19.34 8.30
N TYR A 244 13.72 -19.78 7.77
CA TYR A 244 12.73 -18.92 7.10
C TYR A 244 11.44 -18.73 7.89
N GLY A 245 11.31 -19.32 9.08
CA GLY A 245 10.16 -19.12 9.95
C GLY A 245 10.12 -17.77 10.64
N VAL A 246 8.94 -17.48 11.20
CA VAL A 246 8.76 -16.35 12.10
C VAL A 246 9.69 -16.50 13.31
N LYS A 247 10.38 -15.42 13.70
CA LYS A 247 11.28 -15.43 14.86
C LYS A 247 10.54 -15.89 16.11
N GLY A 248 11.12 -16.86 16.82
CA GLY A 248 10.55 -17.42 18.06
C GLY A 248 9.60 -18.61 17.84
N THR A 249 9.26 -18.98 16.60
CA THR A 249 8.44 -20.17 16.31
C THR A 249 9.26 -21.40 15.96
N ASN A 250 10.59 -21.32 15.89
CA ASN A 250 11.49 -22.41 15.49
C ASN A 250 11.10 -23.04 14.13
N ASP A 251 10.83 -22.21 13.13
CA ASP A 251 10.42 -22.65 11.79
C ASP A 251 9.10 -23.45 11.74
N LYS A 252 8.19 -23.23 12.71
CA LYS A 252 6.86 -23.86 12.72
C LYS A 252 5.77 -23.04 12.04
N VAL A 253 6.03 -21.75 11.84
CA VAL A 253 5.10 -20.78 11.24
C VAL A 253 5.81 -19.99 10.14
N SER A 254 5.20 -19.92 8.96
CA SER A 254 5.71 -19.15 7.84
C SER A 254 5.31 -17.67 7.93
N PRO A 255 6.21 -16.72 7.62
CA PRO A 255 5.86 -15.31 7.47
C PRO A 255 5.10 -15.02 6.17
N MET A 256 5.04 -15.98 5.23
CA MET A 256 4.30 -15.83 3.98
C MET A 256 2.78 -15.94 4.24
N PRO A 257 1.97 -14.96 3.78
CA PRO A 257 0.52 -15.04 3.91
C PRO A 257 -0.06 -16.14 3.01
N SER A 258 -1.19 -16.70 3.42
CA SER A 258 -1.98 -17.57 2.55
C SER A 258 -2.54 -16.78 1.36
N ILE A 259 -1.96 -16.93 0.17
CA ILE A 259 -2.27 -16.10 -1.00
C ILE A 259 -3.68 -16.32 -1.58
N HIS A 260 -4.35 -17.40 -1.19
CA HIS A 260 -5.75 -17.67 -1.54
C HIS A 260 -6.74 -16.94 -0.61
N LYS A 261 -6.25 -16.24 0.43
CA LYS A 261 -7.05 -15.41 1.33
C LYS A 261 -6.83 -13.93 1.03
N PRO A 262 -7.72 -13.03 1.49
CA PRO A 262 -7.50 -11.60 1.41
C PRO A 262 -6.15 -11.18 2.03
N PRO A 263 -5.43 -10.20 1.47
CA PRO A 263 -5.85 -9.29 0.39
C PRO A 263 -5.59 -9.78 -1.05
N ILE A 264 -4.87 -10.90 -1.23
CA ILE A 264 -4.43 -11.35 -2.56
C ILE A 264 -5.52 -12.18 -3.27
N SER A 265 -6.23 -13.04 -2.52
CA SER A 265 -7.44 -13.74 -2.97
C SER A 265 -7.31 -14.48 -4.32
N LEU A 266 -6.19 -15.15 -4.58
CA LEU A 266 -6.07 -16.00 -5.77
C LEU A 266 -6.94 -17.26 -5.63
N SER A 267 -7.63 -17.61 -6.71
CA SER A 267 -8.36 -18.88 -6.83
C SER A 267 -7.40 -20.05 -7.05
N LEU A 268 -7.82 -21.27 -6.69
CA LEU A 268 -6.98 -22.48 -6.87
C LEU A 268 -6.43 -22.65 -8.30
N PRO A 269 -7.20 -22.38 -9.37
CA PRO A 269 -6.67 -22.48 -10.72
C PRO A 269 -5.63 -21.38 -11.05
N GLU A 270 -5.76 -20.18 -10.47
CA GLU A 270 -4.76 -19.11 -10.59
C GLU A 270 -3.46 -19.48 -9.87
N LEU A 271 -3.53 -20.18 -8.72
CA LEU A 271 -2.34 -20.69 -8.03
C LEU A 271 -1.55 -21.65 -8.93
N ALA A 272 -2.25 -22.52 -9.67
CA ALA A 272 -1.63 -23.45 -10.61
C ALA A 272 -0.96 -22.72 -11.79
N ALA A 273 -1.61 -21.70 -12.34
CA ALA A 273 -1.05 -20.85 -13.38
C ALA A 273 0.26 -20.18 -12.90
N VAL A 274 0.28 -19.63 -11.69
CA VAL A 274 1.49 -19.05 -11.06
C VAL A 274 2.62 -20.08 -10.94
N GLY A 275 2.30 -21.31 -10.53
CA GLY A 275 3.28 -22.41 -10.47
C GLY A 275 3.90 -22.73 -11.83
N LEU A 276 3.07 -22.84 -12.87
CA LEU A 276 3.51 -23.15 -14.25
C LEU A 276 4.33 -22.01 -14.88
N ALA A 277 3.92 -20.76 -14.71
CA ALA A 277 4.68 -19.60 -15.17
C ALA A 277 6.09 -19.57 -14.57
N ARG A 278 6.21 -19.98 -13.32
CA ARG A 278 7.48 -20.02 -12.61
C ARG A 278 8.44 -21.09 -13.13
N CYS A 279 7.91 -22.26 -13.50
CA CYS A 279 8.68 -23.29 -14.18
C CYS A 279 9.27 -22.80 -15.50
N ARG A 280 8.48 -22.02 -16.26
CA ARG A 280 8.94 -21.42 -17.51
C ARG A 280 10.04 -20.36 -17.29
N LEU A 281 9.94 -19.56 -16.23
CA LEU A 281 10.91 -18.50 -15.93
C LEU A 281 12.26 -19.04 -15.42
N SER A 282 12.26 -20.20 -14.75
CA SER A 282 13.48 -20.84 -14.23
C SER A 282 14.26 -21.63 -15.29
N ILE A 283 13.56 -22.18 -16.29
CA ILE A 283 14.15 -23.13 -17.24
C ILE A 283 14.57 -22.43 -18.53
N SER A 284 15.88 -22.46 -18.84
CA SER A 284 16.41 -22.19 -20.18
C SER A 284 15.84 -23.21 -21.18
N ARG A 285 14.72 -22.90 -21.86
CA ARG A 285 14.06 -23.47 -23.07
C ARG A 285 14.11 -24.98 -23.41
N ARG A 286 15.01 -25.82 -22.89
CA ARG A 286 15.21 -27.24 -23.25
C ARG A 286 14.51 -28.24 -22.32
N SER A 287 14.10 -27.84 -21.13
CA SER A 287 13.50 -28.77 -20.14
C SER A 287 12.00 -28.61 -19.94
N LEU A 288 11.31 -27.85 -20.82
CA LEU A 288 9.85 -27.67 -20.79
C LEU A 288 9.10 -29.02 -20.75
N CYS A 289 9.70 -30.10 -21.27
CA CYS A 289 9.11 -31.43 -21.32
C CYS A 289 8.83 -32.11 -19.96
N LEU A 290 9.53 -31.77 -18.88
CA LEU A 290 9.38 -32.46 -17.59
C LEU A 290 8.37 -31.79 -16.63
N CYS A 291 7.99 -30.54 -16.88
CA CYS A 291 6.98 -29.83 -16.08
C CYS A 291 5.54 -30.08 -16.56
N LEU A 292 5.34 -30.87 -17.62
CA LEU A 292 4.07 -31.02 -18.33
C LEU A 292 3.13 -32.11 -17.78
N SER A 293 3.50 -32.82 -16.71
CA SER A 293 2.69 -33.90 -16.13
C SER A 293 1.98 -33.44 -14.87
N TRP A 294 0.95 -32.60 -15.01
CA TRP A 294 -0.09 -32.49 -14.00
C TRP A 294 -1.24 -33.42 -14.43
N PRO A 295 -1.67 -34.41 -13.62
CA PRO A 295 -2.90 -35.11 -13.89
C PRO A 295 -4.05 -34.11 -13.74
N ARG A 296 -4.96 -34.10 -14.71
CA ARG A 296 -6.23 -33.37 -14.63
C ARG A 296 -7.08 -33.86 -13.46
#